data_AF-A0A6N4V6T6-F1
#
_entry.id   AF-A0A6N4V6T6-F1
#
_cell.length_a   1.000
_cell.length_b   1.000
_cell.length_c   1.000
_cell.angle_alpha   90.00
_cell.angle_beta   90.00
_cell.angle_gamma   90.00
#
_symmetry.space_group_name_H-M   'P 1'
#
loop_
_entity.id
_entity.type
_entity.pdbx_description
1 polymer ?
#
loop_
_entity_poly.entity_id
_entity_poly.type
_entity_poly.pdbx_seq_one_letter_code
_entity_poly.pdbx_strand_id
1 'polypeptide(L)'
;MLVVGAVLVGVALSVRDTGSDEKLIEGPYASLLAASVDLGPAREESIEFTASLTDRSRPTALIEWARDRSLSVQWRPGDDWVVLEGAPAAVERAFAVSVRDYRGRMGQHFYASPHQPAVPEHLQGEVSEIGRILSYLPHHMSRPGHFPLDVPDRGLSPDALVTTYNADELVRSGFTGEGITIVIFAFDGFRQSDLDQFTTMFGLPQFTPEVVGGSPGEPRAELSMDLQVAHAIAPAARKVVVNARPTVEGDGGYRKIGEMLEDTDRRFPGAVWSFSIGWGCDKLITAADLAPVRSALRTAQSHGTTAFNASGDLAGMECRGGQDWSSPPSEQDVGLDSIASLPEMTSVGGTTLSTDADGEWVSEQTWFDVPLSQGTGGGVSSLFELPPWQQVAAQAVPSDRNTGMRMTPDVAAVADPFTGVRIVLDGQVVVGGGTSQSAPIWAGLTALMNQYLLANGGSLIGDINPLLYRIAEGAPRPAYRDVTLGGNAVDNAGPGYDLVTGLGTPDVDNLAENLRLAQRVQS
;
A
#
# COMPACT_ATOMS: atom_id res chain seq x y z
N MET A 1 -12.31 -4.65 79.18
CA MET A 1 -11.43 -4.11 78.13
C MET A 1 -10.07 -4.76 78.26
N LEU A 2 -9.81 -5.79 77.46
CA LEU A 2 -8.51 -6.45 77.36
C LEU A 2 -8.33 -6.80 75.88
N VAL A 3 -7.42 -6.08 75.23
CA VAL A 3 -7.05 -6.28 73.83
C VAL A 3 -5.91 -7.30 73.82
N VAL A 4 -6.12 -8.43 73.16
CA VAL A 4 -5.08 -9.44 72.90
C VAL A 4 -4.53 -9.15 71.50
N GLY A 5 -3.27 -8.75 71.43
CA GLY A 5 -2.53 -8.60 70.18
C GLY A 5 -2.02 -9.95 69.68
N ALA A 6 -2.35 -10.31 68.45
CA ALA A 6 -1.72 -11.42 67.73
C ALA A 6 -0.74 -10.83 66.71
N VAL A 7 0.54 -11.18 66.86
CA VAL A 7 1.62 -10.86 65.92
C VAL A 7 1.60 -11.91 64.80
N LEU A 8 1.36 -11.48 63.57
CA LEU A 8 1.52 -12.29 62.36
C LEU A 8 2.81 -11.86 61.66
N VAL A 9 3.80 -12.74 61.65
CA VAL A 9 5.04 -12.59 60.88
C VAL A 9 4.74 -12.99 59.44
N GLY A 10 4.61 -12.00 58.56
CA GLY A 10 4.55 -12.20 57.11
C GLY A 10 5.96 -12.19 56.52
N VAL A 11 6.38 -13.32 55.94
CA VAL A 11 7.58 -13.39 55.10
C VAL A 11 7.29 -12.64 53.80
N ALA A 12 7.90 -11.46 53.63
CA ALA A 12 7.86 -10.73 52.38
C ALA A 12 8.78 -11.41 51.35
N LEU A 13 8.18 -12.12 50.40
CA LEU A 13 8.84 -12.45 49.13
C LEU A 13 9.00 -11.14 48.36
N SER A 14 10.21 -10.59 48.38
CA SER A 14 10.64 -9.52 47.49
C SER A 14 10.61 -10.05 46.06
N VAL A 15 9.52 -9.77 45.35
CA VAL A 15 9.56 -9.68 43.89
C VAL A 15 10.44 -8.47 43.60
N ARG A 16 11.60 -8.72 42.98
CA ARG A 16 12.42 -7.65 42.45
C ARG A 16 11.63 -7.01 41.31
N ASP A 17 11.14 -5.82 41.59
CA ASP A 17 10.71 -4.86 40.57
C ASP A 17 11.98 -4.44 39.83
N THR A 18 12.27 -5.10 38.71
CA THR A 18 13.37 -4.72 37.82
C THR A 18 12.86 -3.66 36.87
N GLY A 19 13.12 -2.40 37.22
CA GLY A 19 12.84 -1.27 36.35
C GLY A 19 13.72 -1.28 35.09
N SER A 20 13.03 -1.28 33.95
CA SER A 20 13.20 -0.33 32.84
C SER A 20 11.84 -0.23 32.15
N ASP A 21 11.46 0.94 31.64
CA ASP A 21 10.19 1.22 30.94
C ASP A 21 9.94 0.28 29.73
N GLU A 22 9.55 -0.98 29.98
CA GLU A 22 9.17 -1.94 28.94
C GLU A 22 7.74 -1.60 28.47
N LYS A 23 7.63 -0.61 27.57
CA LYS A 23 6.36 -0.24 26.97
C LYS A 23 5.86 -1.39 26.10
N LEU A 24 4.79 -2.04 26.56
CA LEU A 24 3.98 -2.93 25.75
C LEU A 24 3.51 -2.17 24.51
N ILE A 25 3.47 -2.87 23.38
CA ILE A 25 2.92 -2.33 22.14
C ILE A 25 1.40 -2.32 22.28
N GLU A 26 0.78 -1.16 22.07
CA GLU A 26 -0.67 -0.97 22.20
C GLU A 26 -1.42 -1.07 20.84
N GLY A 27 -2.74 -0.85 20.85
CA GLY A 27 -3.54 -0.73 19.63
C GLY A 27 -3.75 -2.05 18.88
N PRO A 28 -3.79 -2.02 17.53
CA PRO A 28 -4.07 -3.20 16.70
C PRO A 28 -3.14 -4.37 16.94
N TYR A 29 -1.88 -4.08 17.23
CA TYR A 29 -0.87 -5.10 17.54
C TYR A 29 -1.21 -5.82 18.85
N ALA A 30 -1.55 -5.08 19.91
CA ALA A 30 -2.01 -5.68 21.16
C ALA A 30 -3.25 -6.54 20.96
N SER A 31 -4.20 -6.05 20.16
CA SER A 31 -5.43 -6.76 19.81
C SER A 31 -5.16 -8.05 19.03
N LEU A 32 -4.20 -8.05 18.09
CA LEU A 32 -3.74 -9.25 17.39
C LEU A 32 -3.19 -10.30 18.38
N LEU A 33 -2.33 -9.90 19.30
CA LEU A 33 -1.76 -10.82 20.29
C LEU A 33 -2.83 -11.34 21.26
N ALA A 34 -3.72 -10.47 21.75
CA ALA A 34 -4.81 -10.84 22.65
C ALA A 34 -5.84 -11.76 21.98
N ALA A 35 -6.02 -11.63 20.66
CA ALA A 35 -6.88 -12.49 19.85
C ALA A 35 -6.23 -13.85 19.52
N SER A 36 -4.95 -14.02 19.79
CA SER A 36 -4.16 -15.21 19.45
C SER A 36 -3.90 -16.09 20.68
N VAL A 37 -3.65 -17.37 20.43
CA VAL A 37 -3.24 -18.31 21.49
C VAL A 37 -1.72 -18.24 21.64
N ASP A 38 -1.26 -17.80 22.81
CA ASP A 38 0.15 -17.83 23.20
C ASP A 38 0.60 -19.28 23.45
N LEU A 39 1.58 -19.73 22.67
CA LEU A 39 2.13 -21.09 22.69
C LEU A 39 3.38 -21.22 23.58
N GLY A 40 3.81 -20.12 24.21
CA GLY A 40 5.01 -20.03 25.05
C GLY A 40 6.21 -19.38 24.35
N PRO A 41 7.42 -19.52 24.92
CA PRO A 41 8.64 -18.97 24.34
C PRO A 41 8.89 -19.46 22.91
N ALA A 42 9.39 -18.57 22.06
CA ALA A 42 9.61 -18.87 20.66
C ALA A 42 10.61 -20.01 20.45
N ARG A 43 10.31 -20.90 19.50
CA ARG A 43 11.09 -22.12 19.22
C ARG A 43 11.72 -22.15 17.83
N GLU A 44 11.54 -21.09 17.06
CA GLU A 44 12.16 -20.96 15.74
C GLU A 44 13.69 -21.04 15.82
N GLU A 45 14.32 -21.55 14.77
CA GLU A 45 15.78 -21.63 14.69
C GLU A 45 16.42 -20.23 14.72
N SER A 46 15.71 -19.25 14.15
CA SER A 46 16.18 -17.89 13.97
C SER A 46 15.02 -16.91 13.97
N ILE A 47 15.25 -15.71 14.48
CA ILE A 47 14.33 -14.58 14.46
C ILE A 47 14.94 -13.51 13.56
N GLU A 48 14.18 -13.10 12.56
CA GLU A 48 14.55 -12.05 11.61
C GLU A 48 13.72 -10.78 11.86
N PHE A 49 14.37 -9.61 11.84
CA PHE A 49 13.74 -8.29 11.87
C PHE A 49 14.68 -7.23 11.26
N THR A 50 14.13 -6.09 10.86
CA THR A 50 14.90 -5.03 10.20
C THR A 50 15.35 -3.95 11.18
N ALA A 51 16.30 -3.12 10.76
CA ALA A 51 16.60 -1.85 11.42
C ALA A 51 16.94 -0.79 10.38
N SER A 52 16.47 0.45 10.61
CA SER A 52 16.84 1.62 9.81
C SER A 52 18.17 2.19 10.30
N LEU A 53 19.02 2.58 9.37
CA LEU A 53 20.27 3.27 9.65
C LEU A 53 20.07 4.78 9.60
N THR A 54 20.99 5.52 10.20
CA THR A 54 21.02 6.99 10.14
C THR A 54 21.57 7.50 8.81
N ASP A 55 22.42 6.70 8.15
CA ASP A 55 22.97 6.96 6.82
C ASP A 55 23.27 5.66 6.05
N ARG A 56 23.86 5.78 4.86
CA ARG A 56 24.18 4.66 3.95
C ARG A 56 25.60 4.12 4.12
N SER A 57 26.30 4.51 5.19
CA SER A 57 27.63 4.02 5.51
C SER A 57 27.56 2.65 6.18
N ARG A 58 28.68 1.93 6.21
CA ARG A 58 28.74 0.60 6.81
C ARG A 58 28.52 0.70 8.33
N PRO A 59 27.48 0.07 8.91
CA PRO A 59 27.16 0.20 10.33
C PRO A 59 28.08 -0.69 11.17
N THR A 60 29.29 -0.20 11.42
CA THR A 60 30.38 -1.01 11.98
C THR A 60 30.14 -1.30 13.45
N ALA A 61 29.67 -0.31 14.21
CA ALA A 61 29.34 -0.49 15.62
C ALA A 61 28.19 -1.49 15.80
N LEU A 62 27.15 -1.42 14.94
CA LEU A 62 26.05 -2.38 14.96
C LEU A 62 26.52 -3.81 14.64
N ILE A 63 27.34 -3.98 13.60
CA ILE A 63 27.86 -5.30 13.19
C ILE A 63 28.70 -5.94 14.31
N GLU A 64 29.56 -5.16 14.97
CA GLU A 64 30.37 -5.63 16.09
C GLU A 64 29.51 -5.96 17.32
N TRP A 65 28.60 -5.05 17.68
CA TRP A 65 27.68 -5.23 18.80
C TRP A 65 26.80 -6.47 18.65
N ALA A 66 26.27 -6.70 17.45
CA ALA A 66 25.43 -7.85 17.13
C ALA A 66 26.21 -9.14 17.27
N ARG A 67 27.44 -9.19 16.72
CA ARG A 67 28.32 -10.36 16.82
C ARG A 67 28.60 -10.73 18.28
N ASP A 68 28.91 -9.75 19.12
CA ASP A 68 29.17 -9.97 20.55
C ASP A 68 27.95 -10.54 21.30
N ARG A 69 26.75 -10.36 20.75
CA ARG A 69 25.49 -10.87 21.28
C ARG A 69 24.99 -12.14 20.58
N SER A 70 25.83 -12.76 19.76
CA SER A 70 25.44 -13.94 18.95
C SER A 70 24.28 -13.64 17.99
N LEU A 71 24.21 -12.41 17.50
CA LEU A 71 23.36 -11.98 16.39
C LEU A 71 24.23 -11.77 15.15
N SER A 72 23.58 -11.79 13.99
CA SER A 72 24.18 -11.46 12.71
C SER A 72 23.49 -10.24 12.10
N VAL A 73 24.24 -9.50 11.29
CA VAL A 73 23.76 -8.32 10.57
C VAL A 73 24.03 -8.53 9.10
N GLN A 74 22.98 -8.49 8.30
CA GLN A 74 23.05 -8.51 6.84
C GLN A 74 22.84 -7.08 6.33
N TRP A 75 23.87 -6.52 5.71
CA TRP A 75 23.87 -5.17 5.14
C TRP A 75 24.53 -5.18 3.76
N ARG A 76 23.94 -4.48 2.78
CA ARG A 76 24.56 -4.28 1.47
C ARG A 76 25.05 -2.84 1.32
N PRO A 77 26.19 -2.61 0.66
CA PRO A 77 26.70 -1.26 0.46
C PRO A 77 25.68 -0.32 -0.18
N GLY A 78 25.42 0.80 0.50
CA GLY A 78 24.48 1.83 0.03
C GLY A 78 23.06 1.69 0.58
N ASP A 79 22.72 0.58 1.23
CA ASP A 79 21.45 0.45 1.96
C ASP A 79 21.46 1.33 3.21
N ASP A 80 20.35 2.00 3.47
CA ASP A 80 20.05 2.76 4.69
C ASP A 80 19.29 1.90 5.73
N TRP A 81 19.41 0.57 5.62
CA TRP A 81 18.74 -0.41 6.48
C TRP A 81 19.54 -1.71 6.54
N VAL A 82 19.24 -2.55 7.53
CA VAL A 82 19.84 -3.88 7.70
C VAL A 82 18.80 -4.93 8.09
N VAL A 83 19.15 -6.21 7.89
CA VAL A 83 18.48 -7.33 8.57
C VAL A 83 19.32 -7.78 9.76
N LEU A 84 18.68 -7.86 10.92
CA LEU A 84 19.20 -8.48 12.12
C LEU A 84 18.61 -9.88 12.26
N GLU A 85 19.48 -10.84 12.60
CA GLU A 85 19.07 -12.24 12.69
C GLU A 85 19.79 -12.97 13.83
N GLY A 86 19.06 -13.79 14.59
CA GLY A 86 19.66 -14.72 15.54
C GLY A 86 18.64 -15.56 16.30
N ALA A 87 19.11 -16.54 17.08
CA ALA A 87 18.24 -17.40 17.87
C ALA A 87 17.38 -16.60 18.87
N PRO A 88 16.14 -17.03 19.18
CA PRO A 88 15.23 -16.27 20.06
C PRO A 88 15.86 -15.80 21.36
N ALA A 89 16.56 -16.69 22.08
CA ALA A 89 17.21 -16.35 23.35
C ALA A 89 18.35 -15.33 23.21
N ALA A 90 19.00 -15.22 22.04
CA ALA A 90 20.00 -14.20 21.78
C ALA A 90 19.33 -12.84 21.57
N VAL A 91 18.23 -12.79 20.81
CA VAL A 91 17.43 -11.58 20.58
C VAL A 91 16.84 -11.06 21.90
N GLU A 92 16.23 -11.93 22.71
CA GLU A 92 15.67 -11.57 24.02
C GLU A 92 16.73 -10.92 24.93
N ARG A 93 17.94 -11.50 25.00
CA ARG A 93 19.05 -10.94 25.80
C ARG A 93 19.61 -9.64 25.23
N ALA A 94 19.68 -9.54 23.90
CA ALA A 94 20.29 -8.39 23.24
C ALA A 94 19.44 -7.12 23.40
N PHE A 95 18.12 -7.26 23.34
CA PHE A 95 17.17 -6.15 23.34
C PHE A 95 16.34 -6.03 24.61
N ALA A 96 16.51 -6.95 25.57
CA ALA A 96 15.69 -7.02 26.79
C ALA A 96 14.19 -7.08 26.46
N VAL A 97 13.81 -8.03 25.61
CA VAL A 97 12.42 -8.28 25.21
C VAL A 97 12.08 -9.76 25.40
N SER A 98 10.80 -10.10 25.30
CA SER A 98 10.35 -11.50 25.20
C SER A 98 9.89 -11.80 23.79
N VAL A 99 10.23 -12.99 23.27
CA VAL A 99 9.77 -13.45 21.96
C VAL A 99 8.99 -14.75 22.14
N ARG A 100 7.75 -14.76 21.64
CA ARG A 100 6.79 -15.84 21.91
C ARG A 100 6.17 -16.35 20.62
N ASP A 101 5.85 -17.64 20.60
CA ASP A 101 5.09 -18.26 19.51
C ASP A 101 3.60 -18.06 19.76
N TYR A 102 2.86 -17.72 18.70
CA TYR A 102 1.42 -17.50 18.71
C TYR A 102 0.74 -18.33 17.64
N ARG A 103 -0.51 -18.72 17.91
CA ARG A 103 -1.44 -19.22 16.90
C ARG A 103 -2.62 -18.27 16.76
N GLY A 104 -2.74 -17.65 15.59
CA GLY A 104 -3.81 -16.71 15.26
C GLY A 104 -5.16 -17.38 15.04
N ARG A 105 -6.21 -16.56 14.91
CA ARG A 105 -7.61 -17.04 14.77
C ARG A 105 -7.86 -17.91 13.55
N MET A 106 -7.13 -17.70 12.45
CA MET A 106 -7.26 -18.49 11.23
C MET A 106 -6.30 -19.70 11.21
N GLY A 107 -5.66 -20.01 12.34
CA GLY A 107 -4.75 -21.14 12.50
C GLY A 107 -3.31 -20.87 12.05
N GLN A 108 -3.00 -19.64 11.63
CA GLN A 108 -1.64 -19.24 11.29
C GLN A 108 -0.72 -19.29 12.53
N HIS A 109 0.52 -19.74 12.33
CA HIS A 109 1.57 -19.74 13.34
C HIS A 109 2.53 -18.58 13.06
N PHE A 110 2.94 -17.85 14.10
CA PHE A 110 3.89 -16.75 13.99
C PHE A 110 4.58 -16.51 15.32
N TYR A 111 5.77 -15.89 15.30
CA TYR A 111 6.39 -15.35 16.49
C TYR A 111 6.15 -13.85 16.59
N ALA A 112 6.11 -13.35 17.81
CA ALA A 112 6.03 -11.92 18.07
C ALA A 112 6.67 -11.56 19.42
N SER A 113 7.15 -10.32 19.54
CA SER A 113 7.43 -9.70 20.84
C SER A 113 6.29 -8.76 21.22
N PRO A 114 5.72 -8.84 22.44
CA PRO A 114 4.78 -7.84 22.92
C PRO A 114 5.45 -6.49 23.25
N HIS A 115 6.77 -6.44 23.23
CA HIS A 115 7.58 -5.24 23.50
C HIS A 115 8.30 -4.77 22.24
N GLN A 116 8.36 -3.45 22.04
CA GLN A 116 9.17 -2.86 20.97
C GLN A 116 10.66 -2.92 21.37
N PRO A 117 11.53 -3.58 20.59
CA PRO A 117 12.98 -3.47 20.81
C PRO A 117 13.44 -2.02 20.66
N ALA A 118 14.19 -1.52 21.66
CA ALA A 118 14.78 -0.18 21.64
C ALA A 118 16.14 -0.18 20.92
N VAL A 119 16.50 0.95 20.30
CA VAL A 119 17.86 1.17 19.82
C VAL A 119 18.81 1.31 21.02
N PRO A 120 19.83 0.44 21.17
CA PRO A 120 20.81 0.59 22.23
C PRO A 120 21.49 1.97 22.19
N GLU A 121 21.66 2.63 23.34
CA GLU A 121 22.12 4.03 23.42
C GLU A 121 23.40 4.31 22.60
N HIS A 122 24.38 3.41 22.68
CA HIS A 122 25.65 3.53 21.97
C HIS A 122 25.56 3.26 20.45
N LEU A 123 24.41 2.79 19.94
CA LEU A 123 24.14 2.57 18.52
C LEU A 123 23.29 3.67 17.89
N GLN A 124 22.79 4.64 18.67
CA GLN A 124 21.94 5.73 18.15
C GLN A 124 22.63 6.62 17.10
N GLY A 125 23.97 6.55 17.00
CA GLY A 125 24.72 7.21 15.94
C GLY A 125 24.62 6.51 14.57
N GLU A 126 24.39 5.19 14.54
CA GLU A 126 24.30 4.38 13.32
C GLU A 126 22.88 3.90 13.02
N VAL A 127 22.05 3.69 14.05
CA VAL A 127 20.72 3.10 13.95
C VAL A 127 19.68 4.12 14.40
N SER A 128 18.70 4.38 13.53
CA SER A 128 17.61 5.32 13.79
C SER A 128 16.39 4.64 14.41
N GLU A 129 16.08 3.41 14.00
CA GLU A 129 14.91 2.67 14.47
C GLU A 129 15.12 1.15 14.32
N ILE A 130 14.54 0.36 15.23
CA ILE A 130 14.46 -1.11 15.11
C ILE A 130 13.05 -1.51 14.71
N GLY A 131 12.94 -2.44 13.76
CA GLY A 131 11.69 -3.05 13.31
C GLY A 131 10.91 -3.79 14.39
N ARG A 132 9.69 -4.20 14.08
CA ARG A 132 8.94 -5.13 14.94
C ARG A 132 9.60 -6.51 14.90
N ILE A 133 9.64 -7.18 16.05
CA ILE A 133 9.82 -8.63 16.06
C ILE A 133 8.44 -9.25 15.84
N LEU A 134 8.11 -9.50 14.58
CA LEU A 134 6.83 -10.07 14.13
C LEU A 134 7.04 -10.85 12.83
N SER A 135 6.74 -12.16 12.80
CA SER A 135 6.72 -12.92 11.54
C SER A 135 5.35 -13.01 10.87
N TYR A 136 4.31 -12.48 11.51
CA TYR A 136 3.00 -12.39 10.90
C TYR A 136 2.93 -11.21 9.92
N LEU A 137 2.70 -11.53 8.64
CA LEU A 137 2.41 -10.55 7.61
C LEU A 137 0.97 -10.73 7.12
N PRO A 138 0.01 -9.90 7.58
CA PRO A 138 -1.31 -9.92 7.01
C PRO A 138 -1.23 -9.52 5.54
N HIS A 139 -2.03 -10.14 4.68
CA HIS A 139 -2.13 -9.74 3.29
C HIS A 139 -3.58 -9.80 2.82
N HIS A 140 -3.91 -8.95 1.85
CA HIS A 140 -5.23 -8.90 1.27
C HIS A 140 -5.17 -8.43 -0.18
N MET A 141 -6.30 -8.58 -0.87
CA MET A 141 -6.57 -7.97 -2.16
C MET A 141 -7.62 -6.89 -1.94
N SER A 142 -7.40 -5.68 -2.46
CA SER A 142 -8.21 -4.49 -2.19
C SER A 142 -9.48 -4.46 -3.03
N ARG A 143 -10.37 -5.43 -2.82
CA ARG A 143 -11.63 -5.56 -3.56
C ARG A 143 -12.86 -5.66 -2.67
N PRO A 144 -14.04 -5.25 -3.18
CA PRO A 144 -15.29 -5.51 -2.50
C PRO A 144 -15.62 -7.00 -2.48
N GLY A 145 -16.26 -7.45 -1.39
CA GLY A 145 -16.69 -8.84 -1.21
C GLY A 145 -17.83 -9.29 -2.12
N HIS A 146 -18.54 -8.35 -2.75
CA HIS A 146 -19.73 -8.61 -3.58
C HIS A 146 -19.66 -7.81 -4.89
N PHE A 147 -19.94 -8.48 -6.01
CA PHE A 147 -20.13 -7.83 -7.31
C PHE A 147 -21.64 -7.75 -7.60
N PRO A 148 -22.19 -6.56 -7.87
CA PRO A 148 -23.60 -6.44 -8.20
C PRO A 148 -23.88 -7.02 -9.59
N LEU A 149 -24.90 -7.87 -9.69
CA LEU A 149 -25.31 -8.50 -10.96
C LEU A 149 -26.48 -7.75 -11.64
N ASP A 150 -27.16 -6.87 -10.91
CA ASP A 150 -28.40 -6.21 -11.34
C ASP A 150 -28.20 -4.78 -11.90
N VAL A 151 -26.96 -4.37 -12.19
CA VAL A 151 -26.68 -3.03 -12.75
C VAL A 151 -27.22 -2.97 -14.19
N PRO A 152 -28.25 -2.13 -14.48
CA PRO A 152 -29.03 -2.22 -15.72
C PRO A 152 -28.23 -2.06 -17.02
N ASP A 153 -27.08 -1.36 -16.98
CA ASP A 153 -26.19 -1.13 -18.13
C ASP A 153 -24.72 -1.43 -17.80
N ARG A 154 -24.47 -2.52 -17.04
CA ARG A 154 -23.16 -3.17 -16.81
C ARG A 154 -21.94 -2.21 -16.86
N GLY A 155 -21.74 -1.22 -15.99
CA GLY A 155 -20.45 -0.47 -15.85
C GLY A 155 -19.90 0.32 -17.06
N LEU A 156 -18.72 0.92 -16.94
CA LEU A 156 -18.02 1.65 -18.01
C LEU A 156 -17.40 0.69 -19.04
N SER A 157 -17.53 1.01 -20.33
CA SER A 157 -16.72 0.39 -21.40
C SER A 157 -15.30 0.98 -21.41
N PRO A 158 -14.33 0.34 -22.11
CA PRO A 158 -13.00 0.92 -22.32
C PRO A 158 -13.01 2.34 -22.90
N ASP A 159 -13.81 2.59 -23.95
CA ASP A 159 -13.94 3.92 -24.54
C ASP A 159 -14.51 4.93 -23.53
N ALA A 160 -15.59 4.55 -22.84
CA ALA A 160 -16.20 5.41 -21.83
C ALA A 160 -15.24 5.72 -20.67
N LEU A 161 -14.41 4.76 -20.27
CA LEU A 161 -13.40 4.95 -19.22
C LEU A 161 -12.30 5.94 -19.63
N VAL A 162 -11.84 5.86 -20.88
CA VAL A 162 -10.86 6.81 -21.44
C VAL A 162 -11.47 8.20 -21.57
N THR A 163 -12.71 8.30 -22.07
CA THR A 163 -13.46 9.57 -22.14
C THR A 163 -13.68 10.16 -20.76
N THR A 164 -14.10 9.35 -19.78
CA THR A 164 -14.37 9.79 -18.41
C THR A 164 -13.19 10.55 -17.85
N TYR A 165 -11.95 10.07 -18.00
CA TYR A 165 -10.76 10.73 -17.45
C TYR A 165 -10.08 11.73 -18.39
N ASN A 166 -10.76 12.17 -19.47
CA ASN A 166 -10.20 13.06 -20.48
C ASN A 166 -8.85 12.56 -21.00
N ALA A 167 -8.79 11.31 -21.42
CA ALA A 167 -7.62 10.70 -22.07
C ALA A 167 -7.89 10.41 -23.56
N ASP A 168 -9.06 10.78 -24.08
CA ASP A 168 -9.47 10.49 -25.44
C ASP A 168 -8.64 11.26 -26.48
N GLU A 169 -8.16 12.47 -26.17
CA GLU A 169 -7.27 13.21 -27.08
C GLU A 169 -5.93 12.50 -27.25
N LEU A 170 -5.34 12.01 -26.15
CA LEU A 170 -4.14 11.17 -26.21
C LEU A 170 -4.39 9.90 -27.05
N VAL A 171 -5.49 9.19 -26.80
CA VAL A 171 -5.80 7.95 -27.55
C VAL A 171 -6.05 8.23 -29.03
N ARG A 172 -6.83 9.26 -29.38
CA ARG A 172 -7.06 9.69 -30.77
C ARG A 172 -5.78 10.14 -31.46
N SER A 173 -4.80 10.63 -30.70
CA SER A 173 -3.47 11.01 -31.20
C SER A 173 -2.51 9.82 -31.35
N GLY A 174 -2.98 8.59 -31.05
CA GLY A 174 -2.23 7.35 -31.23
C GLY A 174 -1.45 6.88 -30.00
N PHE A 175 -1.62 7.54 -28.85
CA PHE A 175 -1.03 7.08 -27.59
C PHE A 175 -1.89 5.95 -27.02
N THR A 176 -1.34 4.74 -26.96
CA THR A 176 -2.03 3.50 -26.57
C THR A 176 -1.23 2.70 -25.53
N GLY A 177 -0.17 3.30 -24.98
CA GLY A 177 0.79 2.68 -24.08
C GLY A 177 1.91 1.92 -24.79
N GLU A 178 2.06 2.07 -26.11
CA GLU A 178 3.09 1.39 -26.89
C GLU A 178 4.49 1.72 -26.35
N GLY A 179 5.32 0.68 -26.20
CA GLY A 179 6.67 0.82 -25.64
C GLY A 179 6.72 0.92 -24.11
N ILE A 180 5.58 1.01 -23.43
CA ILE A 180 5.51 1.01 -21.96
C ILE A 180 5.17 -0.38 -21.44
N THR A 181 5.77 -0.74 -20.31
CA THR A 181 5.44 -1.97 -19.56
C THR A 181 4.62 -1.60 -18.33
N ILE A 182 3.50 -2.29 -18.12
CA ILE A 182 2.71 -2.24 -16.89
C ILE A 182 2.96 -3.56 -16.14
N VAL A 183 3.43 -3.45 -14.90
CA VAL A 183 3.63 -4.57 -13.99
C VAL A 183 2.53 -4.57 -12.94
N ILE A 184 1.82 -5.68 -12.81
CA ILE A 184 0.78 -5.92 -11.82
C ILE A 184 1.30 -6.94 -10.80
N PHE A 185 1.28 -6.59 -9.52
CA PHE A 185 1.68 -7.48 -8.43
C PHE A 185 0.47 -8.20 -7.86
N ALA A 186 0.51 -9.53 -7.75
CA ALA A 186 -0.69 -10.32 -7.49
C ALA A 186 -0.50 -11.49 -6.51
N PHE A 187 -1.59 -11.82 -5.80
CA PHE A 187 -1.73 -12.99 -4.92
C PHE A 187 -2.68 -14.07 -5.46
N ASP A 188 -3.33 -13.84 -6.60
CA ASP A 188 -4.23 -14.77 -7.27
C ASP A 188 -3.90 -14.90 -8.76
N GLY A 189 -4.46 -15.92 -9.42
CA GLY A 189 -4.27 -16.16 -10.85
C GLY A 189 -5.30 -15.44 -11.73
N PHE A 190 -5.20 -15.67 -13.04
CA PHE A 190 -6.19 -15.22 -14.03
C PHE A 190 -6.55 -16.37 -15.00
N ARG A 191 -7.67 -16.22 -15.71
CA ARG A 191 -8.02 -17.11 -16.83
C ARG A 191 -7.80 -16.39 -18.15
N GLN A 192 -6.96 -16.95 -19.01
CA GLN A 192 -6.72 -16.40 -20.35
C GLN A 192 -8.02 -16.29 -21.17
N SER A 193 -8.96 -17.23 -20.99
CA SER A 193 -10.27 -17.18 -21.66
C SER A 193 -11.09 -15.94 -21.31
N ASP A 194 -10.98 -15.44 -20.06
CA ASP A 194 -11.70 -14.24 -19.63
C ASP A 194 -11.09 -13.00 -20.32
N LEU A 195 -9.76 -12.93 -20.40
CA LEU A 195 -9.04 -11.86 -21.13
C LEU A 195 -9.35 -11.88 -22.64
N ASP A 196 -9.40 -13.07 -23.24
CA ASP A 196 -9.72 -13.24 -24.66
C ASP A 196 -11.17 -12.82 -24.96
N GLN A 197 -12.10 -13.16 -24.07
CA GLN A 197 -13.50 -12.74 -24.20
C GLN A 197 -13.65 -11.24 -24.02
N PHE A 198 -12.96 -10.63 -23.05
CA PHE A 198 -12.94 -9.18 -22.83
C PHE A 198 -12.43 -8.42 -24.05
N THR A 199 -11.26 -8.84 -24.58
CA THR A 199 -10.67 -8.21 -25.77
C THR A 199 -11.56 -8.37 -27.00
N THR A 200 -12.19 -9.55 -27.19
CA THR A 200 -13.18 -9.76 -28.25
C THR A 200 -14.41 -8.88 -28.08
N MET A 201 -14.92 -8.75 -26.84
CA MET A 201 -16.11 -7.96 -26.53
C MET A 201 -15.96 -6.49 -26.90
N PHE A 202 -14.78 -5.93 -26.67
CA PHE A 202 -14.50 -4.50 -26.90
C PHE A 202 -13.65 -4.23 -28.15
N GLY A 203 -13.33 -5.26 -28.95
CA GLY A 203 -12.49 -5.10 -30.14
C GLY A 203 -11.05 -4.67 -29.85
N LEU A 204 -10.54 -4.99 -28.65
CA LEU A 204 -9.17 -4.69 -28.24
C LEU A 204 -8.19 -5.76 -28.73
N PRO A 205 -6.88 -5.45 -28.87
CA PRO A 205 -5.87 -6.45 -29.22
C PRO A 205 -5.81 -7.59 -28.20
N GLN A 206 -5.75 -8.83 -28.67
CA GLN A 206 -5.50 -9.96 -27.77
C GLN A 206 -4.13 -9.81 -27.10
N PHE A 207 -4.04 -10.25 -25.85
CA PHE A 207 -2.79 -10.23 -25.09
C PHE A 207 -2.69 -11.44 -24.16
N THR A 208 -1.47 -11.86 -23.90
CA THR A 208 -1.15 -12.86 -22.88
C THR A 208 -0.15 -12.22 -21.92
N PRO A 209 -0.48 -12.05 -20.63
CA PRO A 209 0.45 -11.50 -19.66
C PRO A 209 1.68 -12.39 -19.49
N GLU A 210 2.86 -11.78 -19.35
CA GLU A 210 4.05 -12.50 -18.90
C GLU A 210 3.98 -12.69 -17.39
N VAL A 211 4.25 -13.91 -16.90
CA VAL A 211 4.20 -14.23 -15.47
C VAL A 211 5.60 -14.45 -14.93
N VAL A 212 5.98 -13.68 -13.91
CA VAL A 212 7.27 -13.73 -13.22
C VAL A 212 7.08 -14.26 -11.80
N GLY A 213 7.97 -15.17 -11.37
CA GLY A 213 7.91 -15.76 -10.02
C GLY A 213 6.96 -16.96 -9.91
N GLY A 214 6.55 -17.56 -11.02
CA GLY A 214 5.61 -18.68 -11.04
C GLY A 214 4.15 -18.24 -10.95
N SER A 215 3.23 -19.21 -10.89
CA SER A 215 1.80 -18.88 -10.82
C SER A 215 1.47 -18.16 -9.51
N PRO A 216 0.82 -16.98 -9.54
CA PRO A 216 0.33 -16.30 -8.35
C PRO A 216 -0.86 -17.02 -7.69
N GLY A 217 -1.31 -18.18 -8.18
CA GLY A 217 -2.31 -19.01 -7.52
C GLY A 217 -3.50 -19.32 -8.40
N GLU A 218 -4.57 -19.81 -7.75
CA GLU A 218 -5.82 -20.11 -8.44
C GLU A 218 -6.46 -18.83 -9.01
N PRO A 219 -7.04 -18.89 -10.22
CA PRO A 219 -7.74 -17.75 -10.78
C PRO A 219 -8.89 -17.26 -9.92
N ARG A 220 -8.86 -15.97 -9.55
CA ARG A 220 -9.97 -15.28 -8.90
C ARG A 220 -10.19 -13.93 -9.57
N ALA A 221 -10.95 -13.05 -8.92
CA ALA A 221 -11.44 -11.81 -9.51
C ALA A 221 -10.37 -10.72 -9.68
N GLU A 222 -9.37 -10.66 -8.79
CA GLU A 222 -8.51 -9.50 -8.63
C GLU A 222 -7.60 -9.30 -9.84
N LEU A 223 -6.67 -10.24 -10.06
CA LEU A 223 -5.74 -10.14 -11.17
C LEU A 223 -6.46 -10.11 -12.54
N SER A 224 -7.60 -10.81 -12.66
CA SER A 224 -8.40 -10.75 -13.89
C SER A 224 -8.92 -9.33 -14.16
N MET A 225 -9.42 -8.65 -13.13
CA MET A 225 -9.88 -7.26 -13.21
C MET A 225 -8.73 -6.31 -13.52
N ASP A 226 -7.63 -6.38 -12.77
CA ASP A 226 -6.46 -5.49 -12.94
C ASP A 226 -5.95 -5.51 -14.39
N LEU A 227 -5.79 -6.71 -14.95
CA LEU A 227 -5.31 -6.89 -16.31
C LEU A 227 -6.27 -6.31 -17.34
N GLN A 228 -7.58 -6.51 -17.17
CA GLN A 228 -8.59 -5.99 -18.09
C GLN A 228 -8.70 -4.47 -18.03
N VAL A 229 -8.68 -3.89 -16.83
CA VAL A 229 -8.76 -2.45 -16.60
C VAL A 229 -7.54 -1.73 -17.15
N ALA A 230 -6.33 -2.21 -16.86
CA ALA A 230 -5.11 -1.66 -17.43
C ALA A 230 -5.07 -1.80 -18.96
N HIS A 231 -5.56 -2.93 -19.49
CA HIS A 231 -5.63 -3.18 -20.93
C HIS A 231 -6.69 -2.33 -21.64
N ALA A 232 -7.80 -1.99 -20.96
CA ALA A 232 -8.85 -1.11 -21.48
C ALA A 232 -8.32 0.27 -21.85
N ILE A 233 -7.41 0.81 -21.04
CA ILE A 233 -6.84 2.15 -21.22
C ILE A 233 -5.61 2.12 -22.12
N ALA A 234 -4.69 1.18 -21.86
CA ALA A 234 -3.40 1.11 -22.55
C ALA A 234 -3.24 -0.24 -23.28
N PRO A 235 -4.00 -0.50 -24.36
CA PRO A 235 -4.05 -1.82 -25.00
C PRO A 235 -2.71 -2.26 -25.61
N ALA A 236 -1.86 -1.32 -26.05
CA ALA A 236 -0.55 -1.60 -26.65
C ALA A 236 0.59 -1.75 -25.63
N ALA A 237 0.36 -1.42 -24.34
CA ALA A 237 1.36 -1.64 -23.30
C ALA A 237 1.64 -3.14 -23.12
N ARG A 238 2.88 -3.50 -22.74
CA ARG A 238 3.22 -4.86 -22.31
C ARG A 238 2.65 -5.10 -20.91
N LYS A 239 1.99 -6.25 -20.70
CA LYS A 239 1.42 -6.64 -19.39
C LYS A 239 2.31 -7.70 -18.76
N VAL A 240 2.81 -7.42 -17.56
CA VAL A 240 3.61 -8.34 -16.75
C VAL A 240 2.90 -8.54 -15.42
N VAL A 241 2.86 -9.78 -14.95
CA VAL A 241 2.36 -10.18 -13.64
C VAL A 241 3.52 -10.66 -12.80
N VAL A 242 3.69 -10.09 -11.61
CA VAL A 242 4.66 -10.54 -10.62
C VAL A 242 3.93 -11.25 -9.50
N ASN A 243 4.31 -12.50 -9.25
CA ASN A 243 3.79 -13.29 -8.15
C ASN A 243 4.31 -12.78 -6.80
N ALA A 244 3.42 -12.20 -6.00
CA ALA A 244 3.74 -11.66 -4.69
C ALA A 244 3.64 -12.69 -3.56
N ARG A 245 3.08 -13.90 -3.78
CA ARG A 245 2.87 -14.91 -2.72
C ARG A 245 4.11 -15.29 -1.92
N PRO A 246 5.31 -15.43 -2.51
CA PRO A 246 6.50 -15.74 -1.73
C PRO A 246 6.80 -14.72 -0.61
N THR A 247 6.31 -13.49 -0.72
CA THR A 247 6.50 -12.43 0.29
C THR A 247 5.74 -12.68 1.60
N VAL A 248 4.69 -13.51 1.57
CA VAL A 248 3.84 -13.82 2.74
C VAL A 248 4.06 -15.24 3.26
N GLU A 249 5.08 -15.94 2.73
CA GLU A 249 5.45 -17.29 3.11
C GLU A 249 6.73 -17.28 3.96
N GLY A 250 6.67 -17.78 5.19
CA GLY A 250 7.79 -17.79 6.14
C GLY A 250 8.21 -16.39 6.61
N ASP A 251 9.41 -16.29 7.18
CA ASP A 251 9.89 -15.04 7.81
C ASP A 251 10.46 -14.02 6.82
N GLY A 252 10.72 -12.80 7.29
CA GLY A 252 11.38 -11.76 6.50
C GLY A 252 10.49 -11.14 5.43
N GLY A 253 9.20 -11.00 5.72
CA GLY A 253 8.18 -10.56 4.78
C GLY A 253 8.51 -9.25 4.04
N TYR A 254 8.76 -8.17 4.78
CA TYR A 254 9.08 -6.87 4.15
C TYR A 254 10.42 -6.83 3.43
N ARG A 255 11.43 -7.62 3.87
CA ARG A 255 12.66 -7.84 3.09
C ARG A 255 12.33 -8.46 1.74
N LYS A 256 11.54 -9.54 1.74
CA LYS A 256 11.13 -10.25 0.51
C LYS A 256 10.33 -9.35 -0.43
N ILE A 257 9.50 -8.44 0.10
CA ILE A 257 8.84 -7.42 -0.73
C ILE A 257 9.90 -6.52 -1.38
N GLY A 258 10.85 -5.97 -0.62
CA GLY A 258 11.95 -5.18 -1.17
C GLY A 258 12.73 -5.91 -2.28
N GLU A 259 13.12 -7.17 -2.04
CA GLU A 259 13.81 -8.01 -3.02
C GLU A 259 12.97 -8.27 -4.29
N MET A 260 11.66 -8.49 -4.14
CA MET A 260 10.74 -8.63 -5.26
C MET A 260 10.68 -7.35 -6.12
N LEU A 261 10.64 -6.19 -5.47
CA LEU A 261 10.63 -4.90 -6.17
C LEU A 261 11.96 -4.64 -6.89
N GLU A 262 13.09 -4.93 -6.24
CA GLU A 262 14.43 -4.83 -6.86
C GLU A 262 14.58 -5.76 -8.07
N ASP A 263 14.13 -7.01 -7.97
CA ASP A 263 14.16 -7.94 -9.09
C ASP A 263 13.26 -7.47 -10.24
N THR A 264 12.10 -6.90 -9.91
CA THR A 264 11.17 -6.35 -10.90
C THR A 264 11.78 -5.16 -11.63
N ASP A 265 12.34 -4.19 -10.91
CA ASP A 265 13.00 -3.02 -11.50
C ASP A 265 14.18 -3.43 -12.39
N ARG A 266 14.99 -4.39 -11.95
CA ARG A 266 16.11 -4.90 -12.75
C ARG A 266 15.66 -5.54 -14.06
N ARG A 267 14.49 -6.19 -14.08
CA ARG A 267 13.93 -6.85 -15.29
C ARG A 267 13.18 -5.87 -16.19
N PHE A 268 12.50 -4.90 -15.60
CA PHE A 268 11.59 -3.98 -16.29
C PHE A 268 11.82 -2.53 -15.80
N PRO A 269 13.02 -1.97 -16.00
CA PRO A 269 13.33 -0.63 -15.53
C PRO A 269 12.43 0.39 -16.22
N GLY A 270 11.89 1.33 -15.44
CA GLY A 270 10.99 2.36 -15.97
C GLY A 270 9.55 1.89 -16.23
N ALA A 271 9.19 0.68 -15.80
CA ALA A 271 7.81 0.19 -15.89
C ALA A 271 6.87 0.98 -14.97
N VAL A 272 5.58 0.95 -15.28
CA VAL A 272 4.52 1.44 -14.41
C VAL A 272 4.04 0.29 -13.53
N TRP A 273 4.10 0.44 -12.21
CA TRP A 273 3.74 -0.58 -11.25
C TRP A 273 2.36 -0.34 -10.66
N SER A 274 1.56 -1.40 -10.58
CA SER A 274 0.22 -1.39 -10.01
C SER A 274 0.08 -2.46 -8.94
N PHE A 275 -0.36 -2.04 -7.76
CA PHE A 275 -0.64 -2.90 -6.62
C PHE A 275 -2.14 -2.78 -6.29
N SER A 276 -2.85 -3.88 -6.49
CA SER A 276 -4.22 -4.09 -5.99
C SER A 276 -4.21 -4.98 -4.74
N ILE A 277 -3.04 -5.08 -4.10
CA ILE A 277 -2.75 -5.95 -2.97
C ILE A 277 -2.05 -5.16 -1.86
N GLY A 278 -2.29 -5.59 -0.62
CA GLY A 278 -1.77 -4.93 0.57
C GLY A 278 -1.15 -5.90 1.56
N TRP A 279 -0.26 -5.39 2.43
CA TRP A 279 0.50 -6.17 3.41
C TRP A 279 0.25 -5.72 4.86
N GLY A 280 -1.04 -5.71 5.22
CA GLY A 280 -1.48 -5.30 6.55
C GLY A 280 -1.45 -3.79 6.73
N CYS A 281 -1.83 -3.34 7.92
CA CYS A 281 -1.94 -1.91 8.18
C CYS A 281 -0.70 -1.31 8.83
N ASP A 282 -0.56 0.01 8.70
CA ASP A 282 0.55 0.81 9.20
C ASP A 282 0.74 0.76 10.73
N LYS A 283 -0.34 0.58 11.51
CA LYS A 283 -0.26 0.47 12.98
C LYS A 283 0.21 -0.91 13.50
N LEU A 284 0.38 -1.91 12.64
CA LEU A 284 0.91 -3.21 13.05
C LEU A 284 2.44 -3.25 13.04
N ILE A 285 3.08 -2.24 12.44
CA ILE A 285 4.50 -2.25 12.11
C ILE A 285 5.19 -0.95 12.55
N THR A 286 6.43 -0.77 12.12
CA THR A 286 7.26 0.44 12.27
C THR A 286 7.76 0.91 10.91
N ALA A 287 8.32 2.12 10.83
CA ALA A 287 8.89 2.60 9.58
C ALA A 287 10.14 1.80 9.18
N ALA A 288 10.90 1.26 10.15
CA ALA A 288 12.01 0.35 9.91
C ALA A 288 11.62 -0.97 9.24
N ASP A 289 10.44 -1.51 9.52
CA ASP A 289 9.94 -2.72 8.83
C ASP A 289 9.81 -2.47 7.32
N LEU A 290 9.40 -1.27 6.94
CA LEU A 290 9.19 -0.87 5.55
C LEU A 290 10.44 -0.34 4.83
N ALA A 291 11.57 -0.18 5.53
CA ALA A 291 12.80 0.36 4.94
C ALA A 291 13.28 -0.38 3.68
N PRO A 292 13.25 -1.73 3.59
CA PRO A 292 13.62 -2.46 2.38
C PRO A 292 12.74 -2.07 1.17
N VAL A 293 11.42 -1.99 1.38
CA VAL A 293 10.45 -1.64 0.34
C VAL A 293 10.67 -0.22 -0.15
N ARG A 294 10.89 0.72 0.79
CA ARG A 294 11.15 2.12 0.46
C ARG A 294 12.45 2.30 -0.33
N SER A 295 13.51 1.59 0.05
CA SER A 295 14.78 1.62 -0.68
C SER A 295 14.62 1.13 -2.13
N ALA A 296 13.88 0.03 -2.31
CA ALA A 296 13.60 -0.53 -3.63
C ALA A 296 12.76 0.42 -4.50
N LEU A 297 11.72 1.04 -3.94
CA LEU A 297 10.89 2.03 -4.65
C LEU A 297 11.69 3.27 -5.08
N ARG A 298 12.49 3.86 -4.19
CA ARG A 298 13.37 4.99 -4.53
C ARG A 298 14.32 4.65 -5.67
N THR A 299 14.86 3.43 -5.66
CA THR A 299 15.77 2.95 -6.71
C THR A 299 15.03 2.83 -8.04
N ALA A 300 13.87 2.17 -8.05
CA ALA A 300 13.06 2.02 -9.26
C ALA A 300 12.60 3.37 -9.84
N GLN A 301 12.19 4.30 -8.99
CA GLN A 301 11.82 5.66 -9.39
C GLN A 301 12.96 6.40 -10.06
N SER A 302 14.20 6.19 -9.63
CA SER A 302 15.39 6.76 -10.28
C SER A 302 15.63 6.22 -11.70
N HIS A 303 15.07 5.05 -12.02
CA HIS A 303 15.05 4.47 -13.37
C HIS A 303 13.79 4.84 -14.16
N GLY A 304 12.91 5.70 -13.62
CA GLY A 304 11.69 6.17 -14.27
C GLY A 304 10.44 5.35 -13.94
N THR A 305 10.49 4.42 -12.99
CA THR A 305 9.31 3.65 -12.58
C THR A 305 8.35 4.51 -11.76
N THR A 306 7.07 4.47 -12.14
CA THR A 306 5.98 5.08 -11.37
C THR A 306 5.15 3.98 -10.72
N ALA A 307 4.84 4.09 -9.43
CA ALA A 307 4.18 3.04 -8.67
C ALA A 307 2.89 3.53 -8.01
N PHE A 308 1.81 2.77 -8.22
CA PHE A 308 0.48 3.04 -7.70
C PHE A 308 0.00 1.89 -6.81
N ASN A 309 -0.55 2.20 -5.64
CA ASN A 309 -1.17 1.22 -4.77
C ASN A 309 -2.59 1.65 -4.41
N ALA A 310 -3.53 0.71 -4.46
CA ALA A 310 -4.89 0.85 -3.97
C ALA A 310 -4.88 1.30 -2.50
N SER A 311 -5.64 2.35 -2.15
CA SER A 311 -5.61 2.89 -0.78
C SER A 311 -6.28 1.97 0.26
N GLY A 312 -7.08 1.02 -0.19
CA GLY A 312 -7.83 0.09 0.65
C GLY A 312 -9.34 0.21 0.45
N ASP A 313 -10.05 -0.81 0.91
CA ASP A 313 -11.50 -0.99 0.68
C ASP A 313 -12.30 -1.04 1.99
N LEU A 314 -11.67 -0.76 3.13
CA LEU A 314 -12.29 -0.76 4.46
C LEU A 314 -12.58 0.65 4.98
N ALA A 315 -12.80 1.61 4.07
CA ALA A 315 -13.24 2.97 4.39
C ALA A 315 -12.34 3.71 5.41
N GLY A 316 -11.02 3.49 5.34
CA GLY A 316 -10.04 4.07 6.27
C GLY A 316 -9.82 3.24 7.54
N MET A 317 -10.34 2.02 7.59
CA MET A 317 -10.21 1.08 8.71
C MET A 317 -9.40 -0.17 8.33
N GLU A 318 -8.26 0.02 7.67
CA GLU A 318 -7.43 -1.10 7.20
C GLU A 318 -6.82 -1.93 8.35
N CYS A 319 -6.81 -1.40 9.58
CA CYS A 319 -6.38 -2.15 10.76
C CYS A 319 -7.43 -3.09 11.34
N ARG A 320 -8.67 -3.09 10.82
CA ARG A 320 -9.72 -4.01 11.28
C ARG A 320 -9.34 -5.49 11.13
N GLY A 321 -8.42 -5.81 10.22
CA GLY A 321 -7.83 -7.14 10.10
C GLY A 321 -8.84 -8.23 9.72
N GLY A 322 -9.34 -8.21 8.48
CA GLY A 322 -10.16 -9.28 7.92
C GLY A 322 -11.65 -9.24 8.29
N GLN A 323 -12.43 -10.06 7.58
CA GLN A 323 -13.90 -9.98 7.42
C GLN A 323 -14.75 -10.36 8.65
N ASP A 324 -14.34 -10.02 9.87
CA ASP A 324 -15.26 -10.15 11.02
C ASP A 324 -16.22 -8.95 11.07
N TRP A 325 -17.13 -8.92 10.09
CA TRP A 325 -18.18 -7.92 9.94
C TRP A 325 -19.15 -7.86 11.14
N SER A 326 -19.03 -8.81 12.08
CA SER A 326 -19.92 -8.94 13.24
C SER A 326 -19.54 -8.05 14.43
N SER A 327 -18.30 -7.53 14.48
CA SER A 327 -17.86 -6.59 15.52
C SER A 327 -18.04 -5.14 15.07
N PRO A 328 -18.59 -4.24 15.90
CA PRO A 328 -18.69 -2.82 15.55
C PRO A 328 -17.28 -2.23 15.37
N PRO A 329 -17.09 -1.32 14.39
CA PRO A 329 -15.81 -0.63 14.21
C PRO A 329 -15.47 0.21 15.44
N SER A 330 -14.17 0.39 15.66
CA SER A 330 -13.58 1.10 16.79
C SER A 330 -12.32 1.87 16.38
N GLU A 331 -11.82 2.75 17.23
CA GLU A 331 -10.65 3.59 16.90
C GLU A 331 -9.38 2.80 16.58
N GLN A 332 -9.26 1.57 17.10
CA GLN A 332 -8.13 0.69 16.77
C GLN A 332 -8.21 0.19 15.32
N ASP A 333 -9.40 0.12 14.74
CA ASP A 333 -9.58 -0.38 13.37
C ASP A 333 -9.13 0.67 12.34
N VAL A 334 -9.11 1.95 12.73
CA VAL A 334 -8.60 3.05 11.89
C VAL A 334 -7.13 2.85 11.58
N GLY A 335 -6.78 2.87 10.31
CA GLY A 335 -5.40 2.76 9.83
C GLY A 335 -5.36 2.62 8.33
N LEU A 336 -4.15 2.66 7.78
CA LEU A 336 -3.90 2.68 6.34
C LEU A 336 -3.21 1.38 5.92
N ASP A 337 -3.37 0.98 4.65
CA ASP A 337 -2.51 -0.08 4.10
C ASP A 337 -1.04 0.33 4.20
N SER A 338 -0.20 -0.57 4.71
CA SER A 338 1.19 -0.27 5.03
C SER A 338 2.00 0.17 3.81
N ILE A 339 1.80 -0.43 2.64
CA ILE A 339 2.55 -0.12 1.43
C ILE A 339 1.94 1.08 0.71
N ALA A 340 0.61 1.18 0.66
CA ALA A 340 -0.05 2.36 0.14
C ALA A 340 0.25 3.59 0.99
N SER A 341 0.59 3.42 2.29
CA SER A 341 0.96 4.49 3.21
C SER A 341 2.38 5.07 3.00
N LEU A 342 3.21 4.46 2.14
CA LEU A 342 4.57 4.93 1.85
C LEU A 342 4.60 6.29 1.12
N PRO A 343 5.48 7.23 1.50
CA PRO A 343 5.67 8.48 0.76
C PRO A 343 6.12 8.29 -0.70
N GLU A 344 6.87 7.22 -0.97
CA GLU A 344 7.34 6.85 -2.31
C GLU A 344 6.25 6.17 -3.16
N MET A 345 5.11 5.80 -2.59
CA MET A 345 4.00 5.17 -3.33
C MET A 345 2.92 6.21 -3.63
N THR A 346 2.36 6.21 -4.84
CA THR A 346 1.14 6.97 -5.11
C THR A 346 -0.05 6.15 -4.62
N SER A 347 -0.66 6.58 -3.52
CA SER A 347 -1.87 5.98 -2.95
C SER A 347 -3.09 6.40 -3.77
N VAL A 348 -3.87 5.45 -4.24
CA VAL A 348 -5.02 5.70 -5.14
C VAL A 348 -6.33 5.32 -4.45
N GLY A 349 -7.14 6.34 -4.15
CA GLY A 349 -8.47 6.23 -3.58
C GLY A 349 -9.58 5.95 -4.59
N GLY A 350 -10.80 5.97 -4.07
CA GLY A 350 -12.00 5.51 -4.74
C GLY A 350 -13.14 6.52 -4.80
N THR A 351 -13.74 6.68 -5.98
CA THR A 351 -14.96 7.48 -6.20
C THR A 351 -16.14 6.62 -6.66
N THR A 352 -17.34 7.14 -6.43
CA THR A 352 -18.56 6.75 -7.12
C THR A 352 -18.79 7.76 -8.25
N LEU A 353 -18.90 7.27 -9.48
CA LEU A 353 -18.92 8.07 -10.69
C LEU A 353 -20.31 8.13 -11.32
N SER A 354 -20.66 9.30 -11.86
CA SER A 354 -21.80 9.46 -12.76
C SER A 354 -21.31 9.97 -14.12
N THR A 355 -21.68 9.29 -15.19
CA THR A 355 -21.41 9.68 -16.57
C THR A 355 -22.70 9.80 -17.35
N ASP A 356 -22.63 10.44 -18.52
CA ASP A 356 -23.68 10.30 -19.51
C ASP A 356 -23.54 8.98 -20.31
N ALA A 357 -24.32 8.85 -21.38
CA ALA A 357 -24.35 7.64 -22.21
C ALA A 357 -23.07 7.41 -23.04
N ASP A 358 -22.30 8.47 -23.30
CA ASP A 358 -21.06 8.42 -24.09
C ASP A 358 -19.82 8.27 -23.18
N GLY A 359 -20.01 8.27 -21.87
CA GLY A 359 -18.94 8.18 -20.88
C GLY A 359 -18.33 9.52 -20.52
N GLU A 360 -18.98 10.64 -20.88
CA GLU A 360 -18.56 11.96 -20.44
C GLU A 360 -18.82 12.10 -18.94
N TRP A 361 -17.84 12.65 -18.24
CA TRP A 361 -17.94 12.87 -16.80
C TRP A 361 -19.05 13.89 -16.48
N VAL A 362 -19.93 13.56 -15.53
CA VAL A 362 -21.00 14.45 -15.05
C VAL A 362 -20.74 14.89 -13.61
N SER A 363 -20.43 13.94 -12.72
CA SER A 363 -20.16 14.21 -11.31
C SER A 363 -19.49 13.03 -10.63
N GLU A 364 -18.76 13.29 -9.55
CA GLU A 364 -18.21 12.27 -8.64
C GLU A 364 -18.50 12.60 -7.18
N GLN A 365 -18.58 11.54 -6.38
CA GLN A 365 -18.57 11.59 -4.93
C GLN A 365 -17.63 10.51 -4.40
N THR A 366 -17.30 10.54 -3.11
CA THR A 366 -16.49 9.50 -2.48
C THR A 366 -17.17 8.13 -2.57
N TRP A 367 -16.40 7.06 -2.79
CA TRP A 367 -16.94 5.71 -2.67
C TRP A 367 -17.04 5.27 -1.20
N PHE A 368 -18.25 5.14 -0.68
CA PHE A 368 -18.50 4.62 0.66
C PHE A 368 -19.89 3.99 0.81
N ASP A 369 -19.90 2.68 1.05
CA ASP A 369 -21.06 1.89 1.49
C ASP A 369 -21.07 1.80 3.03
N VAL A 370 -21.85 2.70 3.65
CA VAL A 370 -21.95 2.84 5.11
C VAL A 370 -22.40 1.53 5.79
N PRO A 371 -23.50 0.86 5.36
CA PRO A 371 -23.92 -0.41 5.96
C PRO A 371 -22.84 -1.48 5.99
N LEU A 372 -21.99 -1.52 4.96
CA LEU A 372 -20.93 -2.52 4.84
C LEU A 372 -19.60 -2.05 5.41
N SER A 373 -19.45 -0.79 5.85
CA SER A 373 -18.14 -0.24 6.24
C SER A 373 -17.07 -0.48 5.15
N GLN A 374 -17.51 -0.40 3.89
CA GLN A 374 -16.70 -0.65 2.70
C GLN A 374 -16.62 0.61 1.88
N GLY A 375 -15.44 0.96 1.40
CA GLY A 375 -15.24 2.20 0.68
C GLY A 375 -13.77 2.57 0.62
N THR A 376 -13.49 3.72 0.03
CA THR A 376 -12.12 4.20 -0.17
C THR A 376 -11.34 4.30 1.15
N GLY A 377 -10.16 3.69 1.17
CA GLY A 377 -9.14 3.97 2.17
C GLY A 377 -8.69 5.43 2.08
N GLY A 378 -8.20 5.95 3.21
CA GLY A 378 -7.75 7.32 3.32
C GLY A 378 -7.63 7.74 4.78
N GLY A 379 -6.82 8.76 5.04
CA GLY A 379 -6.48 9.21 6.37
C GLY A 379 -5.01 9.56 6.52
N VAL A 380 -4.54 9.52 7.75
CA VAL A 380 -3.22 10.02 8.15
C VAL A 380 -2.35 8.87 8.65
N SER A 381 -1.13 8.77 8.13
CA SER A 381 -0.17 7.74 8.49
C SER A 381 0.24 7.82 9.95
N SER A 382 0.39 6.66 10.58
CA SER A 382 1.00 6.52 11.90
C SER A 382 2.53 6.41 11.89
N LEU A 383 3.14 6.30 10.69
CA LEU A 383 4.55 5.96 10.52
C LEU A 383 5.39 7.07 9.90
N PHE A 384 4.85 7.79 8.91
CA PHE A 384 5.65 8.69 8.08
C PHE A 384 5.30 10.14 8.33
N GLU A 385 6.32 10.97 8.56
CA GLU A 385 6.18 12.43 8.61
C GLU A 385 5.66 12.99 7.28
N LEU A 386 5.00 14.15 7.34
CA LEU A 386 4.45 14.85 6.19
C LEU A 386 5.54 15.17 5.16
N PRO A 387 5.50 14.58 3.94
CA PRO A 387 6.49 14.87 2.93
C PRO A 387 6.47 16.36 2.50
N PRO A 388 7.61 16.96 2.15
CA PRO A 388 7.66 18.38 1.80
C PRO A 388 6.72 18.81 0.68
N TRP A 389 6.50 17.93 -0.31
CA TRP A 389 5.58 18.19 -1.42
C TRP A 389 4.10 18.22 -1.01
N GLN A 390 3.74 17.69 0.18
CA GLN A 390 2.37 17.67 0.68
C GLN A 390 2.02 18.86 1.58
N GLN A 391 3.00 19.73 1.90
CA GLN A 391 2.83 20.82 2.87
C GLN A 391 1.74 21.83 2.50
N VAL A 392 1.62 22.18 1.22
CA VAL A 392 0.59 23.13 0.75
C VAL A 392 -0.78 22.47 0.79
N ALA A 393 -0.89 21.23 0.31
CA ALA A 393 -2.14 20.45 0.35
C ALA A 393 -2.65 20.26 1.79
N ALA A 394 -1.77 20.08 2.76
CA ALA A 394 -2.12 19.94 4.18
C ALA A 394 -2.85 21.17 4.77
N GLN A 395 -2.76 22.33 4.13
CA GLN A 395 -3.48 23.54 4.55
C GLN A 395 -4.98 23.47 4.24
N ALA A 396 -5.41 22.61 3.32
CA ALA A 396 -6.82 22.36 3.04
C ALA A 396 -7.47 21.41 4.06
N VAL A 397 -6.67 20.62 4.78
CA VAL A 397 -7.13 19.65 5.78
C VAL A 397 -7.41 20.35 7.12
N PRO A 398 -8.52 20.02 7.81
CA PRO A 398 -8.81 20.54 9.14
C PRO A 398 -7.65 20.39 10.13
N SER A 399 -7.42 21.39 10.99
CA SER A 399 -6.24 21.43 11.87
C SER A 399 -6.16 20.29 12.88
N ASP A 400 -7.28 19.70 13.26
CA ASP A 400 -7.37 18.52 14.13
C ASP A 400 -6.98 17.21 13.41
N ARG A 401 -6.94 17.24 12.07
CA ARG A 401 -6.55 16.14 11.19
C ARG A 401 -5.18 16.33 10.55
N ASN A 402 -4.72 17.58 10.40
CA ASN A 402 -3.36 17.89 9.97
C ASN A 402 -2.35 17.72 11.13
N THR A 403 -1.87 16.49 11.34
CA THR A 403 -0.97 16.14 12.44
C THR A 403 0.52 16.23 12.09
N GLY A 404 0.88 16.72 10.91
CA GLY A 404 2.27 16.72 10.42
C GLY A 404 2.75 15.35 9.96
N MET A 405 1.84 14.41 9.71
CA MET A 405 2.13 13.08 9.17
C MET A 405 1.63 12.95 7.72
N ARG A 406 2.18 11.98 6.97
CA ARG A 406 1.80 11.72 5.59
C ARG A 406 0.30 11.46 5.47
N MET A 407 -0.35 12.16 4.55
CA MET A 407 -1.78 12.06 4.28
C MET A 407 -2.03 11.17 3.06
N THR A 408 -3.18 10.50 3.03
CA THR A 408 -3.61 9.56 1.98
C THR A 408 -5.11 9.69 1.70
N PRO A 409 -5.59 9.29 0.50
CA PRO A 409 -4.80 8.93 -0.68
C PRO A 409 -4.17 10.16 -1.36
N ASP A 410 -3.28 9.97 -2.34
CA ASP A 410 -2.70 11.09 -3.11
C ASP A 410 -3.67 11.56 -4.21
N VAL A 411 -4.34 10.60 -4.87
CA VAL A 411 -5.30 10.80 -5.98
C VAL A 411 -6.42 9.76 -5.89
N ALA A 412 -7.46 9.90 -6.71
CA ALA A 412 -8.54 8.91 -6.79
C ALA A 412 -8.90 8.53 -8.23
N ALA A 413 -9.65 7.44 -8.38
CA ALA A 413 -10.38 7.05 -9.58
C ALA A 413 -11.61 6.22 -9.18
N VAL A 414 -12.43 5.81 -10.15
CA VAL A 414 -13.67 5.09 -9.91
C VAL A 414 -13.37 3.74 -9.26
N ALA A 415 -14.06 3.52 -8.14
CA ALA A 415 -13.92 2.31 -7.33
C ALA A 415 -15.28 1.72 -6.94
N ASP A 416 -16.36 2.49 -7.00
CA ASP A 416 -17.66 1.96 -6.61
C ASP A 416 -18.10 0.81 -7.55
N PRO A 417 -18.35 -0.41 -7.04
CA PRO A 417 -18.75 -1.55 -7.87
C PRO A 417 -20.12 -1.38 -8.56
N PHE A 418 -20.88 -0.33 -8.25
CA PHE A 418 -22.09 0.06 -8.98
C PHE A 418 -21.82 1.00 -10.17
N THR A 419 -20.63 1.60 -10.26
CA THR A 419 -20.26 2.58 -11.29
C THR A 419 -18.93 2.28 -12.00
N GLY A 420 -18.27 1.18 -11.62
CA GLY A 420 -16.96 0.81 -12.13
C GLY A 420 -16.94 0.21 -13.54
N VAL A 421 -15.83 -0.42 -13.89
CA VAL A 421 -15.54 -0.88 -15.26
C VAL A 421 -16.15 -2.25 -15.57
N ARG A 422 -16.63 -2.44 -16.81
CA ARG A 422 -17.02 -3.74 -17.38
C ARG A 422 -15.84 -4.68 -17.41
N ILE A 423 -15.99 -5.86 -16.84
CA ILE A 423 -15.00 -6.92 -16.95
C ILE A 423 -15.67 -8.26 -17.25
N VAL A 424 -14.86 -9.22 -17.68
CA VAL A 424 -15.22 -10.63 -17.79
C VAL A 424 -14.58 -11.39 -16.63
N LEU A 425 -15.41 -12.14 -15.90
CA LEU A 425 -14.96 -13.02 -14.83
C LEU A 425 -15.72 -14.34 -14.92
N ASP A 426 -15.01 -15.47 -14.96
CA ASP A 426 -15.62 -16.80 -15.08
C ASP A 426 -16.54 -16.92 -16.32
N GLY A 427 -16.14 -16.27 -17.42
CA GLY A 427 -16.93 -16.17 -18.65
C GLY A 427 -18.19 -15.31 -18.58
N GLN A 428 -18.45 -14.63 -17.46
CA GLN A 428 -19.59 -13.73 -17.26
C GLN A 428 -19.15 -12.26 -17.30
N VAL A 429 -19.99 -11.39 -17.86
CA VAL A 429 -19.77 -9.94 -17.78
C VAL A 429 -20.27 -9.43 -16.45
N VAL A 430 -19.38 -8.82 -15.68
CA VAL A 430 -19.65 -8.21 -14.38
C VAL A 430 -19.08 -6.80 -14.34
N VAL A 431 -19.35 -6.07 -13.26
CA VAL A 431 -18.77 -4.74 -13.01
C VAL A 431 -17.69 -4.90 -11.95
N GLY A 432 -16.47 -4.49 -12.27
CA GLY A 432 -15.38 -4.38 -11.31
C GLY A 432 -15.52 -3.15 -10.43
N GLY A 433 -14.84 -3.15 -9.29
CA GLY A 433 -14.80 -2.03 -8.34
C GLY A 433 -13.74 -2.32 -7.28
N GLY A 434 -13.71 -1.53 -6.21
CA GLY A 434 -12.59 -1.46 -5.28
C GLY A 434 -11.56 -0.43 -5.68
N THR A 435 -10.76 0.02 -4.72
CA THR A 435 -9.55 0.82 -5.02
C THR A 435 -8.52 -0.01 -5.78
N SER A 436 -8.64 -1.33 -5.76
CA SER A 436 -8.01 -2.25 -6.72
C SER A 436 -8.31 -1.94 -8.18
N GLN A 437 -9.46 -1.37 -8.53
CA GLN A 437 -9.73 -0.90 -9.88
C GLN A 437 -9.06 0.46 -10.14
N SER A 438 -9.01 1.33 -9.13
CA SER A 438 -8.43 2.66 -9.25
C SER A 438 -6.93 2.64 -9.55
N ALA A 439 -6.16 1.76 -8.90
CA ALA A 439 -4.71 1.65 -9.12
C ALA A 439 -4.31 1.26 -10.58
N PRO A 440 -4.89 0.23 -11.21
CA PRO A 440 -4.63 -0.11 -12.61
C PRO A 440 -5.23 0.91 -13.60
N ILE A 441 -6.27 1.67 -13.23
CA ILE A 441 -6.70 2.85 -14.00
C ILE A 441 -5.54 3.84 -14.11
N TRP A 442 -4.99 4.27 -12.97
CA TRP A 442 -3.86 5.19 -12.93
C TRP A 442 -2.60 4.62 -13.61
N ALA A 443 -2.37 3.31 -13.51
CA ALA A 443 -1.27 2.66 -14.22
C ALA A 443 -1.44 2.71 -15.74
N GLY A 444 -2.65 2.44 -16.24
CA GLY A 444 -2.99 2.55 -17.66
C GLY A 444 -2.85 3.99 -18.18
N LEU A 445 -3.43 4.96 -17.46
CA LEU A 445 -3.33 6.38 -17.80
C LEU A 445 -1.87 6.86 -17.82
N THR A 446 -1.08 6.41 -16.86
CA THR A 446 0.36 6.73 -16.79
C THR A 446 1.14 6.11 -17.95
N ALA A 447 0.73 4.95 -18.47
CA ALA A 447 1.33 4.39 -19.66
C ALA A 447 1.06 5.26 -20.91
N LEU A 448 -0.15 5.82 -21.04
CA LEU A 448 -0.46 6.80 -22.09
C LEU A 448 0.40 8.07 -21.94
N MET A 449 0.48 8.61 -20.72
CA MET A 449 1.27 9.81 -20.43
C MET A 449 2.77 9.61 -20.65
N ASN A 450 3.34 8.47 -20.25
CA ASN A 450 4.74 8.15 -20.50
C ASN A 450 5.03 8.07 -22.00
N GLN A 451 4.17 7.41 -22.79
CA GLN A 451 4.33 7.38 -24.24
C GLN A 451 4.26 8.80 -24.85
N TYR A 452 3.31 9.62 -24.40
CA TYR A 452 3.18 11.02 -24.81
C TYR A 452 4.44 11.84 -24.50
N LEU A 453 4.96 11.75 -23.28
CA LEU A 453 6.14 12.49 -22.84
C LEU A 453 7.37 12.11 -23.67
N LEU A 454 7.61 10.81 -23.87
CA LEU A 454 8.72 10.32 -24.69
C LEU A 454 8.63 10.80 -26.14
N ALA A 455 7.43 10.75 -26.74
CA ALA A 455 7.21 11.25 -28.10
C ALA A 455 7.44 12.77 -28.24
N ASN A 456 7.38 13.51 -27.13
CA ASN A 456 7.55 14.96 -27.09
C ASN A 456 8.89 15.41 -26.47
N GLY A 457 9.88 14.51 -26.43
CA GLY A 457 11.24 14.79 -25.98
C GLY A 457 11.41 14.89 -24.46
N GLY A 458 10.42 14.42 -23.69
CA GLY A 458 10.50 14.25 -22.24
C GLY A 458 11.10 12.89 -21.84
N SER A 459 10.98 12.57 -20.56
CA SER A 459 11.40 11.29 -19.97
C SER A 459 10.22 10.56 -19.34
N LEU A 460 10.42 9.29 -18.99
CA LEU A 460 9.53 8.57 -18.08
C LEU A 460 9.34 9.37 -16.79
N ILE A 461 8.15 9.29 -16.20
CA ILE A 461 7.74 10.12 -15.08
C ILE A 461 8.54 9.81 -13.79
N GLY A 462 8.75 8.53 -13.45
CA GLY A 462 9.41 8.16 -12.21
C GLY A 462 8.56 8.50 -10.97
N ASP A 463 9.18 9.15 -9.98
CA ASP A 463 8.52 9.66 -8.78
C ASP A 463 7.51 10.77 -9.12
N ILE A 464 6.24 10.37 -9.25
CA ILE A 464 5.16 11.24 -9.70
C ILE A 464 4.62 12.13 -8.57
N ASN A 465 4.72 11.72 -7.30
CA ASN A 465 4.08 12.42 -6.18
C ASN A 465 4.50 13.91 -6.10
N PRO A 466 5.79 14.28 -6.09
CA PRO A 466 6.18 15.70 -6.09
C PRO A 466 5.67 16.50 -7.28
N LEU A 467 5.45 15.86 -8.43
CA LEU A 467 4.92 16.52 -9.62
C LEU A 467 3.41 16.75 -9.50
N LEU A 468 2.65 15.77 -8.98
CA LEU A 468 1.20 15.88 -8.81
C LEU A 468 0.85 17.09 -7.92
N TYR A 469 1.51 17.19 -6.77
CA TYR A 469 1.24 18.26 -5.80
C TYR A 469 1.69 19.63 -6.30
N ARG A 470 2.82 19.70 -7.01
CA ARG A 470 3.25 20.96 -7.65
C ARG A 470 2.27 21.40 -8.74
N ILE A 471 1.68 20.46 -9.46
CA ILE A 471 0.67 20.75 -10.47
C ILE A 471 -0.60 21.28 -9.81
N ALA A 472 -1.02 20.68 -8.70
CA ALA A 472 -2.18 21.12 -7.91
C ALA A 472 -2.00 22.53 -7.33
N GLU A 473 -0.77 22.90 -6.94
CA GLU A 473 -0.46 24.21 -6.37
C GLU A 473 -0.64 25.38 -7.36
N GLY A 474 -0.44 25.16 -8.67
CA GLY A 474 -0.60 26.26 -9.63
C GLY A 474 -0.17 26.02 -11.06
N ALA A 475 -0.31 24.80 -11.59
CA ALA A 475 -0.05 24.58 -13.00
C ALA A 475 -1.04 25.35 -13.91
N PRO A 476 -0.66 25.65 -15.17
CA PRO A 476 -1.49 26.47 -16.07
C PRO A 476 -2.83 25.85 -16.44
N ARG A 477 -2.97 24.52 -16.32
CA ARG A 477 -4.18 23.77 -16.68
C ARG A 477 -4.73 23.03 -15.45
N PRO A 478 -6.05 23.02 -15.23
CA PRO A 478 -6.66 22.25 -14.15
C PRO A 478 -6.51 20.76 -14.45
N ALA A 479 -5.66 20.07 -13.67
CA ALA A 479 -5.34 18.66 -13.88
C ALA A 479 -6.18 17.70 -13.04
N TYR A 480 -7.02 18.22 -12.14
CA TYR A 480 -7.81 17.43 -11.21
C TYR A 480 -9.25 17.90 -11.17
N ARG A 481 -10.16 16.93 -11.02
CA ARG A 481 -11.54 17.15 -10.65
C ARG A 481 -11.68 16.88 -9.16
N ASP A 482 -11.96 17.94 -8.44
CA ASP A 482 -12.10 17.94 -6.98
C ASP A 482 -13.40 17.24 -6.57
N VAL A 483 -13.31 16.28 -5.64
CA VAL A 483 -14.42 15.45 -5.19
C VAL A 483 -14.81 15.88 -3.79
N THR A 484 -15.78 16.79 -3.68
CA THR A 484 -16.06 17.48 -2.41
C THR A 484 -17.24 16.90 -1.62
N LEU A 485 -17.82 15.77 -2.05
CA LEU A 485 -19.04 15.21 -1.47
C LEU A 485 -18.82 13.80 -0.94
N GLY A 486 -19.22 13.61 0.32
CA GLY A 486 -19.22 12.32 1.00
C GLY A 486 -18.07 12.20 1.99
N GLY A 487 -17.60 10.98 2.20
CA GLY A 487 -16.54 10.66 3.14
C GLY A 487 -16.19 9.18 3.08
N ASN A 488 -15.35 8.76 4.00
CA ASN A 488 -15.19 7.36 4.38
C ASN A 488 -15.59 7.20 5.85
N ALA A 489 -15.22 6.10 6.52
CA ALA A 489 -15.60 5.90 7.91
C ALA A 489 -14.82 6.81 8.88
N VAL A 490 -13.76 7.49 8.42
CA VAL A 490 -12.81 8.21 9.28
C VAL A 490 -12.72 9.70 8.99
N ASP A 491 -13.12 10.14 7.81
CA ASP A 491 -13.02 11.52 7.36
C ASP A 491 -14.10 11.90 6.33
N ASN A 492 -14.23 13.20 6.06
CA ASN A 492 -15.16 13.73 5.07
C ASN A 492 -14.39 14.39 3.92
N ALA A 493 -14.94 14.27 2.72
CA ALA A 493 -14.44 15.00 1.57
C ALA A 493 -14.76 16.51 1.68
N GLY A 494 -13.95 17.33 1.02
CA GLY A 494 -14.09 18.78 1.06
C GLY A 494 -13.30 19.48 -0.05
N PRO A 495 -13.40 20.81 -0.19
CA PRO A 495 -12.72 21.52 -1.25
C PRO A 495 -11.19 21.41 -1.18
N GLY A 496 -10.56 21.13 -2.31
CA GLY A 496 -9.11 20.98 -2.42
C GLY A 496 -8.65 19.57 -2.06
N TYR A 497 -7.46 19.46 -1.45
CA TYR A 497 -6.99 18.16 -0.99
C TYR A 497 -7.80 17.70 0.23
N ASP A 498 -8.28 16.46 0.22
CA ASP A 498 -8.91 15.83 1.37
C ASP A 498 -8.36 14.42 1.67
N LEU A 499 -8.72 13.89 2.86
CA LEU A 499 -8.24 12.60 3.37
C LEU A 499 -9.04 11.40 2.85
N VAL A 500 -9.82 11.57 1.79
CA VAL A 500 -10.72 10.56 1.24
C VAL A 500 -10.41 10.28 -0.24
N THR A 501 -10.19 11.33 -1.02
CA THR A 501 -9.91 11.28 -2.47
C THR A 501 -8.63 12.02 -2.88
N GLY A 502 -7.91 12.60 -1.92
CA GLY A 502 -6.62 13.23 -2.16
C GLY A 502 -6.78 14.49 -3.01
N LEU A 503 -6.02 14.60 -4.10
CA LEU A 503 -6.15 15.68 -5.07
C LEU A 503 -7.40 15.56 -5.96
N GLY A 504 -8.16 14.47 -5.86
CA GLY A 504 -9.30 14.15 -6.71
C GLY A 504 -8.94 13.24 -7.88
N THR A 505 -9.78 13.25 -8.93
CA THR A 505 -9.60 12.40 -10.12
C THR A 505 -8.95 13.15 -11.27
N PRO A 506 -8.22 12.49 -12.18
CA PRO A 506 -7.41 13.19 -13.18
C PRO A 506 -8.24 13.72 -14.35
N ASP A 507 -7.84 14.90 -14.84
CA ASP A 507 -8.01 15.30 -16.23
C ASP A 507 -6.70 15.00 -16.96
N VAL A 508 -6.66 13.90 -17.71
CA VAL A 508 -5.40 13.29 -18.16
C VAL A 508 -4.72 14.11 -19.25
N ASP A 509 -5.47 14.70 -20.18
CA ASP A 509 -4.93 15.58 -21.20
C ASP A 509 -4.24 16.82 -20.56
N ASN A 510 -4.89 17.45 -19.58
CA ASN A 510 -4.29 18.57 -18.85
C ASN A 510 -3.09 18.13 -18.01
N LEU A 511 -3.19 16.98 -17.33
CA LEU A 511 -2.11 16.43 -16.51
C LEU A 511 -0.87 16.11 -17.35
N ALA A 512 -1.04 15.43 -18.48
CA ALA A 512 0.04 15.08 -19.40
C ALA A 512 0.78 16.32 -19.91
N GLU A 513 0.04 17.37 -20.29
CA GLU A 513 0.63 18.62 -20.75
C GLU A 513 1.36 19.37 -19.62
N ASN A 514 0.78 19.40 -18.41
CA ASN A 514 1.44 19.99 -17.25
C ASN A 514 2.73 19.24 -16.87
N LEU A 515 2.74 17.90 -16.93
CA LEU A 515 3.95 17.09 -16.73
C LEU A 515 5.02 17.41 -17.78
N ARG A 516 4.63 17.54 -19.05
CA ARG A 516 5.54 17.92 -20.13
C ARG A 516 6.16 19.29 -19.91
N LEU A 517 5.38 20.26 -19.43
CA LEU A 517 5.87 21.59 -19.07
C LEU A 517 6.81 21.53 -17.86
N ALA A 518 6.46 20.74 -16.83
CA ALA A 518 7.27 20.60 -15.62
C ALA A 518 8.64 19.97 -15.91
N GLN A 519 8.75 19.02 -16.83
CA GLN A 519 10.03 18.43 -17.25
C GLN A 519 10.92 19.45 -17.99
N ARG A 520 10.34 20.31 -18.85
CA ARG A 520 11.09 21.34 -19.59
C ARG A 520 11.65 22.47 -18.72
N VAL A 521 11.03 22.75 -17.58
CA VAL A 521 11.52 23.79 -16.65
C VAL A 521 12.66 23.26 -15.77
N GLN A 522 12.78 21.93 -15.63
CA GLN A 522 13.81 21.26 -14.83
C GLN A 522 15.05 20.88 -15.63
N SER A 523 14.91 20.69 -16.96
CA SER A 523 16.01 20.51 -17.92
C SER A 523 16.71 21.83 -18.23
#